data_AF-A0A0F9S5R6-F1
#
_entry.id   AF-A0A0F9S5R6-F1
#
_cell.length_a   1.000
_cell.length_b   1.000
_cell.length_c   1.000
_cell.angle_alpha   90.00
_cell.angle_beta   90.00
_cell.angle_gamma   90.00
#
_symmetry.space_group_name_H-M   'P 1'
#
loop_
_entity.id
_entity.type
_entity.pdbx_description
1 polymer ?
#
loop_
_entity_poly.entity_id
_entity_poly.type
_entity_poly.pdbx_seq_one_letter_code
_entity_poly.pdbx_strand_id
1 'polypeptide(L)'
;MPYITPEDRALISLRYGTQRCHPCTAGELNFVFTELILEYLEVCGLSYQTCNDIIGALEQAKDEFRRRVVHRYEDIKIEENGDVYDPQYTGEGQVW
;
A
#
# COMPACT_ATOMS: atom_id res chain seq x y z
N MET A 1 -9.28 -1.37 12.29
CA MET A 1 -8.14 -0.62 12.90
C MET A 1 -8.56 0.12 14.16
N PRO A 2 -7.75 0.16 15.23
CA PRO A 2 -8.14 0.69 16.54
C PRO A 2 -8.28 2.23 16.57
N TYR A 3 -7.68 2.92 15.62
CA TYR A 3 -7.61 4.38 15.53
C TYR A 3 -8.63 5.01 14.55
N ILE A 4 -9.47 4.21 13.91
CA ILE A 4 -10.61 4.70 13.13
C ILE A 4 -11.88 4.57 13.97
N THR A 5 -12.76 5.57 13.95
CA THR A 5 -13.98 5.54 14.75
C THR A 5 -14.98 4.50 14.21
N PRO A 6 -15.86 3.91 15.04
CA PRO A 6 -16.93 3.05 14.56
C PRO A 6 -17.80 3.71 13.48
N GLU A 7 -18.07 5.01 13.61
CA GLU A 7 -18.85 5.81 12.67
C GLU A 7 -18.14 5.93 11.32
N ASP A 8 -16.83 6.23 11.33
CA ASP A 8 -16.02 6.31 10.10
C ASP A 8 -15.88 4.95 9.42
N ARG A 9 -15.74 3.86 10.20
CA ARG A 9 -15.74 2.50 9.64
C ARG A 9 -17.04 2.19 8.92
N ALA A 10 -18.17 2.43 9.57
CA ALA A 10 -19.47 2.20 8.97
C ALA A 10 -19.66 3.03 7.69
N LEU A 11 -19.21 4.29 7.68
CA LEU A 11 -19.26 5.15 6.50
C LEU A 11 -18.43 4.61 5.33
N ILE A 12 -17.25 4.07 5.60
CA ILE A 12 -16.33 3.55 4.57
C ILE A 12 -16.82 2.20 4.05
N SER A 13 -17.16 1.25 4.93
CA SER A 13 -17.63 -0.09 4.54
C SER A 13 -18.93 -0.02 3.72
N LEU A 14 -19.86 0.89 4.04
CA LEU A 14 -21.12 1.03 3.29
C LEU A 14 -20.95 1.64 1.88
N ARG A 15 -19.83 2.34 1.62
CA ARG A 15 -19.66 3.21 0.43
C ARG A 15 -18.83 2.64 -0.70
N TYR A 16 -18.11 1.54 -0.50
CA TYR A 16 -17.47 0.78 -1.59
C TYR A 16 -18.48 0.24 -2.63
N GLY A 17 -19.78 0.24 -2.30
CA GLY A 17 -20.85 -0.17 -3.20
C GLY A 17 -21.53 0.94 -4.04
N THR A 18 -21.53 2.23 -3.65
CA THR A 18 -22.47 3.18 -4.31
C THR A 18 -22.09 4.67 -4.45
N GLN A 19 -21.13 5.26 -3.72
CA GLN A 19 -20.74 6.67 -3.98
C GLN A 19 -19.42 7.08 -3.31
N ARG A 20 -18.57 7.73 -4.12
CA ARG A 20 -17.17 8.13 -3.87
C ARG A 20 -16.94 8.90 -2.56
N CYS A 21 -16.52 8.21 -1.50
CA CYS A 21 -15.60 8.74 -0.51
C CYS A 21 -14.37 7.82 -0.52
N HIS A 22 -13.26 8.31 -1.05
CA HIS A 22 -12.00 7.58 -1.04
C HIS A 22 -11.34 7.73 0.35
N PRO A 23 -10.57 6.74 0.82
CA PRO A 23 -9.79 6.93 2.03
C PRO A 23 -8.85 8.12 1.86
N CYS A 24 -8.93 9.07 2.79
CA CYS A 24 -8.16 10.30 2.84
C CYS A 24 -7.01 10.21 3.84
N THR A 25 -7.04 9.23 4.75
CA THR A 25 -5.97 9.00 5.72
C THR A 25 -5.35 7.62 5.56
N ALA A 26 -4.10 7.47 6.02
CA ALA A 26 -3.43 6.17 6.05
C ALA A 26 -4.23 5.14 6.88
N GLY A 27 -4.93 5.59 7.92
CA GLY A 27 -5.73 4.70 8.77
C GLY A 27 -6.99 4.18 8.08
N GLU A 28 -7.66 5.05 7.31
CA GLU A 28 -8.80 4.68 6.48
C GLU A 28 -8.39 3.74 5.35
N LEU A 29 -7.27 4.02 4.67
CA LEU A 29 -6.76 3.14 3.62
C LEU A 29 -6.42 1.75 4.16
N ASN A 30 -5.82 1.68 5.35
CA ASN A 30 -5.53 0.42 6.02
C ASN A 30 -6.81 -0.34 6.40
N PHE A 31 -7.83 0.37 6.87
CA PHE A 31 -9.12 -0.23 7.15
C PHE A 31 -9.74 -0.87 5.88
N VAL A 32 -9.66 -0.19 4.75
CA VAL A 32 -10.12 -0.73 3.46
C VAL A 32 -9.39 -2.01 3.07
N PHE A 33 -8.06 -2.02 3.14
CA PHE A 33 -7.30 -3.25 2.87
C PHE A 33 -7.68 -4.37 3.82
N THR A 34 -7.93 -4.04 5.09
CA THR A 34 -8.37 -5.01 6.10
C THR A 34 -9.72 -5.63 5.74
N GLU A 35 -10.72 -4.83 5.38
CA GLU A 35 -12.04 -5.33 4.98
C GLU A 35 -11.92 -6.24 3.75
N LEU A 36 -11.15 -5.82 2.74
CA LEU A 36 -10.95 -6.60 1.50
C LEU A 36 -10.33 -7.98 1.77
N ILE A 37 -9.33 -8.07 2.63
CA ILE A 37 -8.69 -9.37 2.93
C ILE A 37 -9.55 -10.25 3.85
N LEU A 38 -10.38 -9.64 4.72
CA LEU A 38 -11.34 -10.37 5.53
C LEU A 38 -12.46 -10.96 4.66
N GLU A 39 -12.95 -10.23 3.65
CA GLU A 39 -13.89 -10.73 2.65
C GLU A 39 -13.28 -11.92 1.87
N TYR A 40 -12.03 -11.80 1.42
CA TYR A 40 -11.34 -12.90 0.76
C TYR A 40 -11.19 -14.13 1.68
N LEU A 41 -10.84 -13.91 2.96
CA LEU A 41 -10.74 -14.97 3.95
C LEU A 41 -12.09 -15.67 4.21
N GLU A 42 -13.19 -14.90 4.23
CA GLU A 42 -14.54 -15.44 4.40
C GLU A 42 -14.95 -16.32 3.22
N VAL A 43 -14.64 -15.88 1.98
CA VAL A 43 -14.96 -16.63 0.75
C VAL A 43 -14.09 -17.88 0.59
N CYS A 44 -12.80 -17.80 0.88
CA CYS A 44 -11.84 -18.88 0.64
C CYS A 44 -11.64 -19.81 1.84
N GLY A 45 -12.08 -19.41 3.04
CA GLY A 45 -11.92 -20.14 4.28
C GLY A 45 -10.53 -20.02 4.91
N LEU A 46 -10.46 -20.16 6.24
CA LEU A 46 -9.22 -20.09 6.99
C LEU A 46 -8.33 -21.31 6.74
N SER A 47 -7.23 -21.10 6.03
CA SER A 47 -6.20 -22.11 5.78
C SER A 47 -4.83 -21.45 5.67
N TYR A 48 -3.76 -22.25 5.82
CA TYR A 48 -2.40 -21.77 5.59
C TYR A 48 -2.21 -21.18 4.18
N GLN A 49 -2.83 -21.81 3.17
CA GLN A 49 -2.78 -21.32 1.79
C GLN A 49 -3.46 -19.95 1.67
N THR A 50 -4.67 -19.81 2.18
CA THR A 50 -5.41 -18.54 2.15
C THR A 50 -4.63 -17.40 2.83
N CYS A 51 -4.02 -17.69 3.98
CA CYS A 51 -3.18 -16.71 4.67
C CYS A 51 -1.96 -16.31 3.83
N ASN A 52 -1.27 -17.27 3.22
CA ASN A 52 -0.12 -16.99 2.35
C ASN A 52 -0.52 -16.20 1.10
N ASP A 53 -1.68 -16.49 0.51
CA ASP A 53 -2.19 -15.77 -0.65
C ASP A 53 -2.47 -14.31 -0.32
N ILE A 54 -3.13 -14.05 0.81
CA ILE A 54 -3.41 -12.69 1.32
C ILE A 54 -2.10 -11.92 1.54
N ILE A 55 -1.16 -12.51 2.31
CA ILE A 55 0.11 -11.85 2.63
C ILE A 55 0.92 -11.60 1.36
N GLY A 56 1.05 -12.61 0.50
CA GLY A 56 1.79 -12.51 -0.75
C GLY A 56 1.22 -11.44 -1.69
N ALA A 57 -0.11 -11.34 -1.80
CA ALA A 57 -0.76 -10.33 -2.62
C ALA A 57 -0.52 -8.90 -2.08
N LEU A 58 -0.65 -8.70 -0.76
CA LEU A 58 -0.39 -7.39 -0.13
C LEU A 58 1.07 -6.96 -0.29
N GLU A 59 2.02 -7.87 -0.06
CA GLU A 59 3.44 -7.59 -0.20
C GLU A 59 3.82 -7.23 -1.64
N GLN A 60 3.37 -8.03 -2.61
CA GLN A 60 3.63 -7.76 -4.03
C GLN A 60 2.99 -6.44 -4.48
N ALA A 61 1.76 -6.13 -4.04
CA ALA A 61 1.11 -4.86 -4.37
C ALA A 61 1.89 -3.65 -3.82
N LYS A 62 2.37 -3.74 -2.57
CA LYS A 62 3.22 -2.71 -1.94
C LYS A 62 4.54 -2.54 -2.70
N ASP A 63 5.22 -3.62 -3.04
CA ASP A 63 6.52 -3.55 -3.70
C ASP A 63 6.41 -3.04 -5.14
N GLU A 64 5.36 -3.43 -5.87
CA GLU A 64 5.11 -2.90 -7.21
C GLU A 64 4.74 -1.41 -7.18
N PHE A 65 3.96 -0.96 -6.18
CA PHE A 65 3.71 0.47 -5.95
C PHE A 65 5.00 1.24 -5.66
N ARG A 66 5.86 0.70 -4.79
CA ARG A 66 7.19 1.29 -4.52
C ARG A 66 8.01 1.43 -5.79
N ARG A 67 8.15 0.34 -6.54
CA ARG A 67 8.95 0.29 -7.77
C ARG A 67 8.44 1.25 -8.85
N ARG A 68 7.13 1.33 -9.04
CA ARG A 68 6.53 2.08 -10.17
C ARG A 68 6.23 3.53 -9.85
N VAL A 69 5.95 3.85 -8.60
CA VAL A 69 5.49 5.18 -8.19
C VAL A 69 6.50 5.84 -7.25
N VAL A 70 6.86 5.17 -6.16
CA VAL A 70 7.74 5.77 -5.13
C VAL A 70 9.13 6.03 -5.68
N HIS A 71 9.77 5.04 -6.31
CA HIS A 71 11.13 5.22 -6.84
C HIS A 71 11.19 6.35 -7.88
N ARG A 72 10.20 6.42 -8.79
CA ARG A 72 10.12 7.53 -9.76
C ARG A 72 9.96 8.89 -9.08
N TYR A 73 9.17 8.94 -8.02
CA TYR A 73 9.00 10.16 -7.23
C TYR A 73 10.29 10.53 -6.50
N GLU A 74 11.03 9.55 -5.98
CA GLU A 74 12.34 9.74 -5.34
C GLU A 74 13.38 10.24 -6.35
N ASP A 75 13.44 9.68 -7.56
CA ASP A 75 14.30 10.15 -8.65
C ASP A 75 14.05 11.64 -8.94
N ILE A 76 12.78 12.04 -9.07
CA ILE A 76 12.40 13.46 -9.25
C ILE A 76 12.89 14.31 -8.06
N LYS A 77 12.76 13.81 -6.83
CA LYS A 77 13.19 14.57 -5.63
C LYS A 77 14.71 14.66 -5.50
N ILE A 78 15.45 13.68 -5.99
CA ILE A 78 16.90 13.71 -6.12
C ILE A 78 17.32 14.75 -7.16
N GLU A 79 16.67 14.78 -8.33
CA GLU A 79 16.94 15.82 -9.34
C GLU A 79 16.64 17.24 -8.81
N GLU A 80 15.55 17.40 -8.06
CA GLU A 80 15.12 18.71 -7.52
C GLU A 80 15.99 19.19 -6.35
N ASN A 81 16.42 18.31 -5.44
CA ASN A 81 17.02 18.70 -4.15
C ASN A 81 18.46 18.18 -3.95
N GLY A 82 18.96 17.37 -4.88
CA GLY A 82 20.21 16.61 -4.74
C GLY A 82 20.02 15.28 -4.01
N ASP A 83 20.88 14.32 -4.32
CA ASP A 83 20.97 13.06 -3.56
C ASP A 83 21.77 13.28 -2.26
N VAL A 84 21.38 12.55 -1.22
CA VAL A 84 22.07 12.50 0.08
C VAL A 84 23.06 11.33 0.17
N TYR A 85 22.94 10.33 -0.70
CA TYR A 85 23.82 9.18 -0.71
C TYR A 85 25.13 9.48 -1.44
N ASP A 86 26.22 8.88 -0.97
CA ASP A 86 27.53 8.98 -1.62
C ASP A 86 27.48 8.28 -3.00
N PRO A 87 27.94 8.95 -4.08
CA PRO A 87 27.97 8.38 -5.43
C PRO A 87 28.61 6.99 -5.54
N GLN A 88 29.55 6.66 -4.65
CA GLN A 88 30.18 5.32 -4.63
C GLN A 88 29.18 4.17 -4.35
N TYR A 89 28.01 4.48 -3.77
CA TYR A 89 26.96 3.51 -3.45
C TYR A 89 25.75 3.58 -4.38
N THR A 90 25.60 4.65 -5.17
CA THR A 90 24.43 4.87 -6.04
C THR A 90 24.68 4.47 -7.49
N GLY A 91 25.92 4.14 -7.85
CA GLY A 91 26.31 3.75 -9.21
C GLY A 91 26.47 4.93 -10.17
N GLU A 92 26.28 6.16 -9.69
CA GLU A 92 26.59 7.38 -10.44
C GLU A 92 28.11 7.50 -10.63
N GLY A 93 28.58 7.20 -11.84
CA GLY A 93 30.01 7.27 -12.22
C GLY A 93 30.69 5.93 -12.51
N GLN A 94 29.98 4.79 -12.41
CA GLN A 94 30.51 3.51 -12.90
C GLN A 94 30.34 3.40 -14.42
N VAL A 95 31.42 3.70 -15.14
CA VAL A 95 31.54 3.42 -16.59
C VAL A 95 31.80 1.91 -16.74
N TRP A 96 30.89 1.20 -17.39
CA TRP A 96 31.08 -0.22 -17.77
C TRP A 96 32.11 -0.37 -18.89
#